data_AF-A0A7Y8Q0S7-F1
#
_entry.id   AF-A0A7Y8Q0S7-F1
#
_cell.length_a   1.000
_cell.length_b   1.000
_cell.length_c   1.000
_cell.angle_alpha   90.00
_cell.angle_beta   90.00
_cell.angle_gamma   90.00
#
_symmetry.space_group_name_H-M   'P 1'
#
loop_
_entity.id
_entity.type
_entity.pdbx_description
1 polymer ?
#
loop_
_entity_poly.entity_id
_entity_poly.type
_entity_poly.pdbx_seq_one_letter_code
_entity_poly.pdbx_strand_id
1 'polypeptide(L)'
;MSATLYELIRMAFPELKELPLPDEPELFSNFEAWINQLYPNLMRLDGLDVQQNGIAECHRLQQLQIDLDELKSHIQDEMSTFYNMYESSDLEEEYEEDQLHAYDFEFTYKVILSNIQMFVEPYDLAVLAIEQDQPYWMLVPENDELIQNIIHHFGLVFSASEPMLRID
;
A
#
# COMPACT_ATOMS: atom_id res chain seq x y z
N MET A 1 -16.69 17.14 3.06
CA MET A 1 -15.24 16.93 2.92
C MET A 1 -14.99 15.51 2.44
N SER A 2 -15.62 14.51 3.08
CA SER A 2 -15.72 13.13 2.60
C SER A 2 -16.11 13.02 1.13
N ALA A 3 -17.21 13.61 0.68
CA ALA A 3 -17.67 13.50 -0.72
C ALA A 3 -16.60 13.80 -1.79
N THR A 4 -15.71 14.77 -1.57
CA THR A 4 -14.62 15.09 -2.51
C THR A 4 -13.61 13.95 -2.62
N LEU A 5 -13.24 13.33 -1.49
CA LEU A 5 -12.35 12.17 -1.49
C LEU A 5 -12.96 11.02 -2.31
N TYR A 6 -14.23 10.68 -2.08
CA TYR A 6 -14.87 9.57 -2.80
C TYR A 6 -14.97 9.83 -4.32
N GLU A 7 -15.17 11.09 -4.74
CA GLU A 7 -15.11 11.43 -6.16
C GLU A 7 -13.71 11.27 -6.75
N LEU A 8 -12.66 11.67 -6.03
CA LEU A 8 -11.27 11.44 -6.45
C LEU A 8 -10.94 9.94 -6.53
N ILE A 9 -11.40 9.16 -5.56
CA ILE A 9 -11.25 7.70 -5.57
C ILE A 9 -12.02 7.10 -6.75
N ARG A 10 -13.20 7.59 -7.11
CA ARG A 10 -13.93 7.17 -8.34
C ARG A 10 -13.24 7.57 -9.64
N MET A 11 -12.43 8.64 -9.64
CA MET A 11 -11.58 8.97 -10.78
C MET A 11 -10.45 7.95 -10.91
N ALA A 12 -9.86 7.54 -9.79
CA ALA A 12 -8.85 6.49 -9.77
C ALA A 12 -9.45 5.13 -10.15
N PHE A 13 -10.60 4.74 -9.58
CA PHE A 13 -11.30 3.45 -9.75
C PHE A 13 -12.71 3.66 -10.36
N PRO A 14 -12.80 3.76 -11.70
CA PRO A 14 -14.06 4.09 -12.39
C PRO A 14 -15.21 3.11 -12.14
N GLU A 15 -14.91 1.86 -11.78
CA GLU A 15 -15.89 0.83 -11.42
C GLU A 15 -16.73 1.19 -10.20
N LEU A 16 -16.24 2.07 -9.31
CA LEU A 16 -16.94 2.49 -8.08
C LEU A 16 -17.97 3.60 -8.32
N LYS A 17 -18.11 4.12 -9.55
CA LYS A 17 -19.02 5.24 -9.88
C LYS A 17 -20.48 4.92 -9.60
N GLU A 18 -20.89 3.68 -9.84
CA GLU A 18 -22.28 3.23 -9.67
C GLU A 18 -22.60 2.81 -8.23
N LEU A 19 -21.60 2.66 -7.36
CA LEU A 19 -21.81 2.29 -5.97
C LEU A 19 -22.32 3.50 -5.17
N PRO A 20 -23.30 3.34 -4.25
CA PRO A 20 -23.60 4.39 -3.29
C PRO A 20 -22.36 4.68 -2.43
N LEU A 21 -22.28 5.91 -1.90
CA LEU A 21 -21.26 6.23 -0.89
C LEU A 21 -21.52 5.40 0.38
N PRO A 22 -20.47 5.05 1.15
CA PRO A 22 -20.67 4.33 2.40
C PRO A 22 -21.41 5.19 3.43
N ASP A 23 -22.14 4.51 4.31
CA ASP A 23 -22.64 5.12 5.54
C ASP A 23 -21.45 5.54 6.42
N GLU A 24 -21.57 6.67 7.13
CA GLU A 24 -20.49 7.23 7.96
C GLU A 24 -19.14 7.29 7.21
N PRO A 25 -19.05 8.10 6.14
CA PRO A 25 -17.93 8.08 5.19
C PRO A 25 -16.60 8.60 5.77
N GLU A 26 -16.61 9.08 7.01
CA GLU A 26 -15.43 9.44 7.80
C GLU A 26 -14.84 8.26 8.60
N LEU A 27 -15.52 7.09 8.64
CA LEU A 27 -14.96 5.88 9.26
C LEU A 27 -14.12 5.10 8.25
N PHE A 28 -12.84 4.89 8.58
CA PHE A 28 -11.90 4.18 7.70
C PHE A 28 -12.37 2.76 7.37
N SER A 29 -12.94 2.03 8.34
CA SER A 29 -13.49 0.68 8.09
C SER A 29 -14.59 0.67 7.03
N ASN A 30 -15.39 1.74 6.94
CA ASN A 30 -16.45 1.85 5.96
C ASN A 30 -15.89 2.22 4.58
N PHE A 31 -14.80 3.00 4.54
CA PHE A 31 -14.04 3.26 3.32
C PHE A 31 -13.38 1.98 2.78
N GLU A 32 -12.69 1.22 3.63
CA GLU A 32 -12.08 -0.07 3.29
C GLU A 32 -13.13 -1.03 2.70
N ALA A 33 -14.27 -1.19 3.36
CA ALA A 33 -15.35 -2.04 2.88
C ALA A 33 -15.91 -1.56 1.52
N TRP A 34 -16.02 -0.25 1.33
CA TRP A 34 -16.55 0.35 0.11
C TRP A 34 -15.61 0.24 -1.08
N ILE A 35 -14.32 0.57 -0.92
CA ILE A 35 -13.34 0.53 -2.01
C ILE A 35 -13.11 -0.91 -2.49
N ASN A 36 -13.23 -1.88 -1.58
CA ASN A 36 -13.10 -3.31 -1.84
C ASN A 36 -14.42 -4.02 -2.23
N GLN A 37 -15.52 -3.29 -2.36
CA GLN A 37 -16.87 -3.88 -2.51
C GLN A 37 -17.03 -4.72 -3.79
N LEU A 38 -16.43 -4.27 -4.90
CA LEU A 38 -16.50 -4.98 -6.19
C LEU A 38 -15.27 -5.86 -6.42
N TYR A 39 -14.09 -5.32 -6.10
CA TYR A 39 -12.80 -5.98 -6.29
C TYR A 39 -11.81 -5.54 -5.20
N PRO A 40 -10.79 -6.35 -4.88
CA PRO A 40 -9.74 -5.95 -3.95
C PRO A 40 -8.87 -4.83 -4.53
N ASN A 41 -9.11 -3.60 -4.06
CA ASN A 41 -8.47 -2.36 -4.49
C ASN A 41 -7.60 -1.74 -3.40
N LEU A 42 -7.86 -2.04 -2.13
CA LEU A 42 -7.08 -1.64 -0.96
C LEU A 42 -6.66 -2.90 -0.19
N MET A 43 -5.35 -3.06 -0.01
CA MET A 43 -4.74 -4.29 0.49
C MET A 43 -4.02 -4.00 1.79
N ARG A 44 -4.19 -4.86 2.78
CA ARG A 44 -3.48 -4.75 4.06
C ARG A 44 -2.13 -5.45 3.95
N LEU A 45 -1.08 -4.80 4.47
CA LEU A 45 0.21 -5.42 4.68
C LEU A 45 0.22 -6.17 6.01
N ASP A 46 0.77 -7.37 5.98
CA ASP A 46 1.03 -8.19 7.15
C ASP A 46 2.52 -8.50 7.20
N GLY A 47 3.22 -7.92 8.18
CA GLY A 47 4.65 -8.14 8.37
C GLY A 47 5.00 -9.60 8.71
N LEU A 48 4.02 -10.42 9.13
CA LEU A 48 4.22 -11.85 9.37
C LEU A 48 4.06 -12.70 8.10
N ASP A 49 3.37 -12.18 7.08
CA ASP A 49 3.15 -12.85 5.78
C ASP A 49 3.65 -11.99 4.62
N VAL A 50 4.98 -11.93 4.52
CA VAL A 50 5.72 -11.27 3.43
C VAL A 50 5.29 -11.72 2.03
N GLN A 51 4.74 -12.93 1.89
CA GLN A 51 4.44 -13.54 0.58
C GLN A 51 3.04 -13.25 0.07
N GLN A 52 2.09 -12.93 0.96
CA GLN A 52 0.70 -12.72 0.55
C GLN A 52 0.33 -11.25 0.40
N ASN A 53 0.56 -10.38 1.40
CA ASN A 53 0.47 -8.89 1.35
C ASN A 53 -0.55 -8.24 0.40
N GLY A 54 -1.63 -8.93 0.05
CA GLY A 54 -2.58 -8.54 -0.99
C GLY A 54 -2.08 -8.57 -2.44
N ILE A 55 -0.87 -9.05 -2.75
CA ILE A 55 -0.30 -9.04 -4.12
C ILE A 55 -1.11 -9.94 -5.06
N ALA A 56 -1.48 -11.13 -4.58
CA ALA A 56 -2.24 -12.09 -5.40
C ALA A 56 -3.70 -11.65 -5.58
N GLU A 57 -4.24 -10.93 -4.60
CA GLU A 57 -5.63 -10.49 -4.53
C GLU A 57 -5.87 -9.18 -5.27
N CYS A 58 -4.85 -8.32 -5.38
CA CYS A 58 -4.96 -6.99 -5.98
C CYS A 58 -5.51 -7.06 -7.40
N HIS A 59 -6.68 -6.46 -7.61
CA HIS A 59 -7.40 -6.56 -8.86
C HIS A 59 -6.63 -5.97 -10.04
N ARG A 60 -5.96 -4.85 -9.84
CA ARG A 60 -5.19 -4.19 -10.92
C ARG A 60 -3.99 -5.00 -11.36
N LEU A 61 -3.28 -5.64 -10.43
CA LEU A 61 -2.18 -6.55 -10.77
C LEU A 61 -2.70 -7.71 -11.62
N GLN A 62 -3.85 -8.29 -11.26
CA GLN A 62 -4.51 -9.34 -12.04
C GLN A 62 -4.97 -8.86 -13.42
N GLN A 63 -5.56 -7.66 -13.51
CA GLN A 63 -6.03 -7.08 -14.77
C GLN A 63 -4.89 -6.81 -15.75
N LEU A 64 -3.75 -6.31 -15.25
CA LEU A 64 -2.55 -6.04 -16.03
C LEU A 64 -1.76 -7.30 -16.39
N GLN A 65 -2.13 -8.46 -15.82
CA GLN A 65 -1.43 -9.73 -16.00
C GLN A 65 0.06 -9.62 -15.62
N ILE A 66 0.35 -8.88 -14.54
CA ILE A 66 1.72 -8.78 -14.01
C ILE A 66 2.18 -10.18 -13.59
N ASP A 67 3.44 -10.50 -13.88
CA ASP A 67 4.06 -11.74 -13.41
C ASP A 67 4.25 -11.66 -11.89
N LEU A 68 3.26 -12.19 -11.17
CA LEU A 68 3.23 -12.14 -9.71
C LEU A 68 4.31 -13.03 -9.09
N ASP A 69 4.73 -14.09 -9.80
CA ASP A 69 5.79 -14.97 -9.33
C ASP A 69 7.15 -14.25 -9.43
N GLU A 70 7.38 -13.52 -10.52
CA GLU A 70 8.57 -12.67 -10.67
C GLU A 70 8.61 -11.55 -9.63
N LEU A 71 7.50 -10.83 -9.43
CA LEU A 71 7.40 -9.80 -8.38
C LEU A 71 7.71 -10.35 -6.98
N LYS A 72 7.12 -11.49 -6.62
CA LYS A 72 7.36 -12.13 -5.32
C LYS A 72 8.81 -12.61 -5.17
N SER A 73 9.41 -13.12 -6.25
CA SER A 73 10.82 -13.50 -6.26
C SER A 73 11.73 -12.30 -6.02
N HIS A 74 11.46 -11.17 -6.68
CA HIS A 74 12.22 -9.93 -6.49
C HIS A 74 12.16 -9.42 -5.05
N ILE A 75 10.96 -9.38 -4.46
CA ILE A 75 10.78 -9.04 -3.03
C ILE A 75 11.60 -9.99 -2.16
N GLN A 76 11.52 -11.30 -2.40
CA GLN A 76 12.24 -12.30 -1.60
C GLN A 76 13.76 -12.14 -1.71
N ASP A 77 14.29 -11.89 -2.90
CA ASP A 77 15.72 -11.72 -3.14
C ASP A 77 16.26 -10.45 -2.46
N GLU A 78 15.52 -9.35 -2.52
CA GLU A 78 15.89 -8.09 -1.86
C GLU A 78 15.81 -8.21 -0.34
N MET A 79 14.75 -8.82 0.20
CA MET A 79 14.62 -9.11 1.63
C MET A 79 15.75 -10.01 2.12
N SER A 80 16.08 -11.08 1.39
CA SER A 80 17.17 -12.00 1.75
C SER A 80 18.52 -11.30 1.75
N THR A 81 18.77 -10.42 0.77
CA THR A 81 20.00 -9.62 0.70
C THR A 81 20.14 -8.72 1.93
N PHE A 82 19.05 -8.10 2.37
CA PHE A 82 19.02 -7.29 3.57
C PHE A 82 19.30 -8.11 4.84
N TYR A 83 18.56 -9.19 5.09
CA TYR A 83 18.77 -10.01 6.29
C TYR A 83 20.20 -10.56 6.37
N ASN A 84 20.78 -10.98 5.24
CA ASN A 84 22.17 -11.43 5.19
C ASN A 84 23.17 -10.31 5.53
N MET A 85 22.90 -9.06 5.14
CA MET A 85 23.75 -7.93 5.53
C MET A 85 23.68 -7.71 7.04
N TYR A 86 22.49 -7.78 7.64
CA TYR A 86 22.28 -7.59 9.08
C TYR A 86 22.94 -8.68 9.92
N GLU A 87 22.74 -9.96 9.59
CA GLU A 87 23.40 -11.09 10.27
C GLU A 87 24.93 -11.06 10.15
N SER A 88 25.46 -10.42 9.10
CA SER A 88 26.91 -10.32 8.86
C SER A 88 27.58 -9.10 9.51
N SER A 89 26.79 -8.17 10.04
CA SER A 89 27.27 -6.95 10.69
C SER A 89 27.15 -7.07 12.21
N ASP A 90 28.14 -6.58 12.96
CA ASP A 90 28.16 -6.54 14.44
C ASP A 90 27.09 -5.60 15.05
N LEU A 91 25.90 -5.48 14.42
CA LEU A 91 24.78 -4.61 14.83
C LEU A 91 24.05 -5.12 16.08
N GLU A 92 24.23 -6.41 16.44
CA GLU A 92 23.72 -6.98 17.70
C GLU A 92 24.30 -6.27 18.95
N GLU A 93 25.46 -5.61 18.84
CA GLU A 93 26.07 -4.89 19.98
C GLU A 93 25.56 -3.45 20.15
N GLU A 94 24.92 -2.85 19.14
CA GLU A 94 24.62 -1.40 19.11
C GLU A 94 23.15 -1.04 19.36
N TYR A 95 22.21 -1.99 19.23
CA TYR A 95 20.77 -1.76 19.37
C TYR A 95 20.10 -2.79 20.31
N GLU A 96 19.09 -2.36 21.06
CA GLU A 96 18.24 -3.26 21.86
C GLU A 96 17.34 -4.12 20.93
N GLU A 97 17.02 -5.37 21.32
CA GLU A 97 16.18 -6.31 20.53
C GLU A 97 14.88 -5.66 20.02
N ASP A 98 14.19 -4.90 20.86
CA ASP A 98 12.93 -4.22 20.50
C ASP A 98 13.12 -3.15 19.40
N GLN A 99 14.30 -2.52 19.35
CA GLN A 99 14.62 -1.52 18.32
C GLN A 99 14.96 -2.20 17.00
N LEU A 100 15.71 -3.31 17.01
CA LEU A 100 15.96 -4.13 15.82
C LEU A 100 14.65 -4.62 15.20
N HIS A 101 13.72 -5.15 16.02
CA HIS A 101 12.44 -5.63 15.53
C HIS A 101 11.58 -4.54 14.88
N ALA A 102 11.53 -3.34 15.47
CA ALA A 102 10.78 -2.22 14.87
C ALA A 102 11.37 -1.77 13.52
N TYR A 103 12.70 -1.72 13.41
CA TYR A 103 13.39 -1.41 12.14
C TYR A 103 13.13 -2.46 11.07
N ASP A 104 13.10 -3.75 11.44
CA ASP A 104 12.78 -4.84 10.51
C ASP A 104 11.38 -4.72 9.92
N PHE A 105 10.38 -4.30 10.72
CA PHE A 105 9.00 -4.12 10.25
C PHE A 105 8.85 -2.97 9.25
N GLU A 106 9.38 -1.78 9.57
CA GLU A 106 9.30 -0.63 8.67
C GLU A 106 10.03 -0.90 7.36
N PHE A 107 11.21 -1.54 7.43
CA PHE A 107 11.98 -1.93 6.26
C PHE A 107 11.25 -2.96 5.38
N THR A 108 10.65 -3.98 6.00
CA THR A 108 9.91 -5.02 5.29
C THR A 108 8.83 -4.43 4.40
N TYR A 109 7.99 -3.55 4.96
CA TYR A 109 6.94 -2.89 4.19
C TYR A 109 7.49 -2.00 3.08
N LYS A 110 8.60 -1.29 3.34
CA LYS A 110 9.24 -0.46 2.32
C LYS A 110 9.72 -1.28 1.12
N VAL A 111 10.39 -2.42 1.34
CA VAL A 111 10.85 -3.27 0.24
C VAL A 111 9.70 -3.84 -0.57
N ILE A 112 8.64 -4.31 0.10
CA ILE A 112 7.43 -4.80 -0.59
C ILE A 112 6.86 -3.70 -1.49
N LEU A 113 6.62 -2.51 -0.92
CA LEU A 113 5.97 -1.42 -1.63
C LEU A 113 6.84 -0.85 -2.77
N SER A 114 8.15 -0.72 -2.57
CA SER A 114 9.07 -0.26 -3.63
C SER A 114 9.18 -1.26 -4.77
N ASN A 115 9.17 -2.56 -4.50
CA ASN A 115 9.12 -3.58 -5.57
C ASN A 115 7.79 -3.55 -6.32
N ILE A 116 6.66 -3.40 -5.61
CA ILE A 116 5.37 -3.22 -6.27
C ILE A 116 5.43 -1.98 -7.18
N GLN A 117 5.92 -0.84 -6.70
CA GLN A 117 6.07 0.39 -7.47
C GLN A 117 6.90 0.16 -8.75
N MET A 118 8.05 -0.50 -8.64
CA MET A 118 8.91 -0.83 -9.78
C MET A 118 8.19 -1.67 -10.86
N PHE A 119 7.37 -2.63 -10.45
CA PHE A 119 6.64 -3.50 -11.38
C PHE A 119 5.44 -2.81 -12.04
N VAL A 120 4.83 -1.82 -11.37
CA VAL A 120 3.65 -1.13 -11.88
C VAL A 120 3.98 0.16 -12.64
N GLU A 121 5.17 0.74 -12.45
CA GLU A 121 5.63 1.95 -13.12
C GLU A 121 5.49 1.89 -14.66
N PRO A 122 5.81 0.78 -15.36
CA PRO A 122 5.63 0.68 -16.81
C PRO A 122 4.17 0.74 -17.29
N TYR A 123 3.20 0.67 -16.38
CA TYR A 123 1.77 0.63 -16.65
C TYR A 123 1.04 1.93 -16.28
N ASP A 124 1.77 3.02 -16.08
CA ASP A 124 1.23 4.32 -15.65
C ASP A 124 0.42 4.21 -14.35
N LEU A 125 0.96 3.47 -13.38
CA LEU A 125 0.38 3.31 -12.04
C LEU A 125 1.36 3.75 -10.95
N ALA A 126 0.77 4.25 -9.85
CA ALA A 126 1.46 4.63 -8.62
C ALA A 126 0.95 3.81 -7.44
N VAL A 127 1.84 3.51 -6.50
CA VAL A 127 1.50 2.94 -5.20
C VAL A 127 1.23 4.06 -4.19
N LEU A 128 0.04 4.02 -3.59
CA LEU A 128 -0.28 4.81 -2.40
C LEU A 128 -0.31 3.89 -1.19
N ALA A 129 0.40 4.28 -0.13
CA ALA A 129 0.42 3.61 1.16
C ALA A 129 -0.33 4.43 2.21
N ILE A 130 -0.97 3.76 3.16
CA ILE A 130 -1.64 4.35 4.31
C ILE A 130 -0.91 3.82 5.54
N GLU A 131 -0.19 4.69 6.23
CA GLU A 131 0.57 4.30 7.42
C GLU A 131 -0.40 4.16 8.60
N GLN A 132 -0.50 2.94 9.11
CA GLN A 132 -1.19 2.58 10.35
C GLN A 132 -0.33 1.53 11.07
N ASP A 133 -0.72 1.11 12.27
CA ASP A 133 -0.09 -0.03 12.96
C ASP A 133 0.00 -1.28 12.03
N GLN A 134 -0.98 -1.43 11.13
CA GLN A 134 -0.94 -2.35 10.00
C GLN A 134 -1.18 -1.57 8.70
N PRO A 135 -0.13 -1.28 7.90
CA PRO A 135 -0.26 -0.40 6.76
C PRO A 135 -1.13 -1.00 5.66
N TYR A 136 -1.78 -0.12 4.88
CA TYR A 136 -2.51 -0.52 3.68
C TYR A 136 -1.85 0.05 2.44
N TRP A 137 -2.12 -0.54 1.28
CA TRP A 137 -1.68 -0.02 -0.01
C TRP A 137 -2.73 -0.20 -1.11
N MET A 138 -2.67 0.66 -2.11
CA MET A 138 -3.50 0.58 -3.30
C MET A 138 -2.75 1.10 -4.53
N LEU A 139 -3.23 0.71 -5.71
CA LEU A 139 -2.71 1.17 -6.99
C LEU A 139 -3.66 2.19 -7.60
N VAL A 140 -3.14 3.37 -7.93
CA VAL A 140 -3.88 4.45 -8.59
C VAL A 140 -3.20 4.83 -9.91
N PRO A 141 -3.91 5.48 -10.85
CA PRO A 141 -3.26 6.00 -12.05
C PRO A 141 -2.13 6.98 -11.69
N GLU A 142 -1.01 6.88 -12.40
CA GLU A 142 0.14 7.79 -12.32
C GLU A 142 -0.26 9.18 -12.83
N ASN A 143 -0.85 9.98 -11.95
CA ASN A 143 -1.30 11.34 -12.21
C ASN A 143 -1.07 12.19 -10.96
N ASP A 144 -0.03 13.04 -11.00
CA ASP A 144 0.41 13.83 -9.85
C ASP A 144 -0.72 14.68 -9.24
N GLU A 145 -1.54 15.33 -10.06
CA GLU A 145 -2.64 16.16 -9.58
C GLU A 145 -3.70 15.33 -8.85
N LEU A 146 -4.08 14.19 -9.43
CA LEU A 146 -5.03 13.26 -8.80
C LEU A 146 -4.47 12.71 -7.50
N ILE A 147 -3.22 12.24 -7.51
CA ILE A 147 -2.54 11.65 -6.34
C ILE A 147 -2.46 12.67 -5.20
N GLN A 148 -1.98 13.89 -5.48
CA GLN A 148 -1.88 14.95 -4.47
C GLN A 148 -3.25 15.31 -3.89
N ASN A 149 -4.27 15.39 -4.73
CA ASN A 149 -5.63 15.65 -4.27
C ASN A 149 -6.19 14.51 -3.43
N ILE A 150 -5.95 13.24 -3.80
CA ILE A 150 -6.35 12.07 -2.99
C ILE A 150 -5.68 12.15 -1.62
N ILE A 151 -4.35 12.30 -1.56
CA ILE A 151 -3.59 12.39 -0.30
C ILE A 151 -4.10 13.53 0.58
N HIS A 152 -4.26 14.72 0.00
CA HIS A 152 -4.74 15.89 0.72
C HIS A 152 -6.13 15.68 1.31
N HIS A 153 -7.08 15.20 0.51
CA HIS A 153 -8.45 15.00 0.96
C HIS A 153 -8.59 13.79 1.88
N PHE A 154 -7.75 12.76 1.73
CA PHE A 154 -7.70 11.62 2.63
C PHE A 154 -7.36 12.08 4.05
N GLY A 155 -6.29 12.86 4.23
CA GLY A 155 -5.88 13.38 5.54
C GLY A 155 -6.82 14.42 6.15
N LEU A 156 -7.76 14.97 5.37
CA LEU A 156 -8.84 15.83 5.89
C LEU A 156 -10.05 15.01 6.40
N VAL A 157 -10.24 13.80 5.87
CA VAL A 157 -11.38 12.93 6.17
C VAL A 157 -11.02 11.97 7.29
N PHE A 158 -9.89 11.28 7.14
CA PHE A 158 -9.33 10.37 8.11
C PHE A 158 -8.23 11.12 8.87
N SER A 159 -8.25 11.01 10.19
CA SER A 159 -7.39 11.79 11.08
C SER A 159 -5.89 11.61 10.77
N ALA A 160 -5.06 12.54 11.24
CA ALA A 160 -3.59 12.50 11.08
C ALA A 160 -2.89 11.23 11.65
N SER A 161 -3.64 10.33 12.30
CA SER A 161 -3.20 9.00 12.70
C SER A 161 -3.05 8.02 11.53
N GLU A 162 -3.53 8.38 10.34
CA GLU A 162 -3.54 7.53 9.15
C GLU A 162 -2.98 8.31 7.95
N PRO A 163 -1.69 8.73 7.94
CA PRO A 163 -1.17 9.48 6.82
C PRO A 163 -1.10 8.60 5.57
N MET A 164 -1.57 9.15 4.45
CA MET A 164 -1.41 8.55 3.15
C MET A 164 -0.21 9.15 2.44
N LEU A 165 0.61 8.31 1.83
CA LEU A 165 1.83 8.69 1.14
C LEU A 165 1.93 7.99 -0.21
N ARG A 166 2.62 8.63 -1.14
CA ARG A 166 3.04 8.01 -2.40
C ARG A 166 4.38 7.29 -2.17
N ILE A 167 4.54 6.13 -2.78
CA ILE A 167 5.81 5.41 -2.83
C ILE A 167 6.54 5.80 -4.12
N ASP A 168 7.83 6.11 -3.98
CA ASP A 168 8.74 6.46 -5.07
C ASP A 168 9.60 5.27 -5.50
#